data_AF-M3VCA6-F1
#
_entry.id   AF-M3VCA6-F1
#
_cell.length_a   1.000
_cell.length_b   1.000
_cell.length_c   1.000
_cell.angle_alpha   90.00
_cell.angle_beta   90.00
_cell.angle_gamma   90.00
#
_symmetry.space_group_name_H-M   'P 1'
#
loop_
_entity.id
_entity.type
_entity.pdbx_description
1 polymer ?
#
loop_
_entity_poly.entity_id
_entity_poly.type
_entity_poly.pdbx_seq_one_letter_code
_entity_poly.pdbx_strand_id
1 'polypeptide(L)' 'MSLTRAQHSTAQRLLDDGCSYRETARTLGVGRASVMKALPGYGWTYRQAGQFRAATRDRSAERRPA' A
#
# COMPACT_ATOMS: atom_id res chain seq x y z
N MET A 1 3.18 4.72 18.84
CA MET A 1 4.35 5.60 18.58
C MET A 1 4.11 6.39 17.31
N SER A 2 4.26 7.72 17.39
CA SER A 2 4.18 8.62 16.24
C SER A 2 5.55 8.73 15.55
N LEU A 3 5.57 9.00 14.25
CA LEU A 3 6.81 9.21 13.50
C LEU A 3 7.46 10.55 13.85
N THR A 4 8.79 10.60 13.86
CA THR A 4 9.53 11.86 13.90
C THR A 4 9.37 12.62 12.58
N ARG A 5 9.68 13.93 12.56
CA ARG A 5 9.59 14.76 11.34
C ARG A 5 10.49 14.25 10.20
N ALA A 6 11.70 13.79 10.53
CA ALA A 6 12.61 13.20 9.55
C ALA A 6 12.06 11.89 8.98
N GLN A 7 11.54 11.01 9.82
CA GLN A 7 10.91 9.77 9.36
C GLN A 7 9.66 10.04 8.52
N HIS A 8 8.89 11.08 8.83
CA HIS A 8 7.73 11.48 8.04
C HIS A 8 8.12 11.90 6.62
N SER A 9 9.15 12.74 6.48
CA SER A 9 9.66 13.19 5.16
C SER A 9 10.19 12.02 4.32
N THR A 10 10.94 11.10 4.93
CA THR A 10 11.44 9.92 4.23
C THR A 10 10.32 8.94 3.89
N ALA A 11 9.35 8.73 4.78
CA ALA A 11 8.19 7.88 4.51
C ALA A 11 7.37 8.40 3.32
N GLN A 12 7.12 9.71 3.29
CA GLN A 12 6.42 10.39 2.21
C GLN A 12 7.09 10.10 0.86
N ARG A 13 8.40 10.34 0.76
CA ARG A 13 9.16 10.11 -0.47
C ARG A 13 9.09 8.66 -0.94
N LEU A 14 9.30 7.69 -0.04
CA LEU A 14 9.24 6.27 -0.39
C LEU A 14 7.86 5.87 -0.91
N LEU A 15 6.79 6.38 -0.30
CA LEU A 15 5.44 6.08 -0.72
C LEU A 15 5.08 6.77 -2.06
N ASP A 16 5.55 8.00 -2.28
CA ASP A 16 5.41 8.72 -3.55
C ASP A 16 6.17 8.01 -4.69
N ASP A 17 7.34 7.41 -4.38
CA ASP A 17 8.12 6.57 -5.31
C ASP A 17 7.48 5.19 -5.55
N GLY A 18 6.35 4.89 -4.88
CA GLY A 18 5.58 3.67 -5.08
C GLY A 18 5.94 2.49 -4.18
N CYS A 19 6.78 2.68 -3.15
CA CYS A 19 7.00 1.62 -2.15
C CYS A 19 5.72 1.29 -1.39
N SER A 20 5.58 0.04 -0.97
CA SER A 20 4.49 -0.35 -0.09
C SER A 20 4.69 0.20 1.34
N TYR A 21 3.60 0.29 2.11
CA TYR A 21 3.67 0.57 3.54
C TYR A 21 4.59 -0.39 4.31
N ARG A 22 4.70 -1.65 3.86
CA ARG A 22 5.50 -2.67 4.54
C ARG A 22 7.00 -2.44 4.31
N GLU A 23 7.38 -2.11 3.09
CA GLU A 23 8.76 -1.77 2.73
C GLU A 23 9.17 -0.46 3.41
N THR A 24 8.32 0.57 3.31
CA THR A 24 8.55 1.86 3.97
C THR A 24 8.78 1.72 5.47
N ALA A 25 7.94 0.92 6.15
CA ALA A 25 8.08 0.65 7.58
C ALA A 25 9.38 -0.09 7.92
N ARG A 26 9.79 -1.08 7.11
CA ARG A 26 11.07 -1.78 7.27
C ARG A 26 12.26 -0.84 7.10
N THR A 27 12.25 0.00 6.06
CA THR A 27 13.33 0.95 5.79
C THR A 27 13.52 1.96 6.92
N LEU A 28 12.42 2.36 7.57
CA LEU A 28 12.46 3.34 8.66
C LEU A 28 12.63 2.73 10.06
N GLY A 29 12.60 1.40 10.18
CA GLY A 29 12.65 0.71 11.47
C GLY A 29 11.43 0.96 12.36
N VAL A 30 10.24 1.17 11.79
CA VAL A 30 9.00 1.48 12.53
C VAL A 30 7.88 0.49 12.23
N GLY A 31 6.82 0.53 13.04
CA GLY A 31 5.62 -0.27 12.79
C GLY A 31 4.83 0.23 11.57
N ARG A 32 4.34 -0.72 10.74
CA ARG A 32 3.48 -0.43 9.58
C ARG A 32 2.27 0.43 9.94
N ALA A 33 1.62 0.13 11.07
CA ALA A 33 0.45 0.89 11.53
C ALA A 33 0.77 2.37 11.80
N SER A 34 1.99 2.66 12.27
CA SER A 34 2.43 4.04 12.48
C SER A 34 2.56 4.81 11.17
N VAL A 35 3.11 4.17 10.13
CA VAL A 35 3.22 4.76 8.78
C VAL A 35 1.83 4.99 8.18
N MET A 36 0.94 3.99 8.25
CA MET A 36 -0.44 4.12 7.73
C MET A 36 -1.23 5.21 8.45
N LYS A 37 -1.04 5.38 9.76
CA LYS A 37 -1.72 6.42 10.53
C LYS A 37 -1.21 7.82 10.17
N ALA A 38 0.09 7.98 9.92
CA ALA A 38 0.67 9.29 9.59
C ALA A 38 0.44 9.69 8.13
N LEU A 39 0.51 8.71 7.22
CA LEU A 39 0.42 8.92 5.77
C LEU A 39 -0.64 7.99 5.16
N PRO A 40 -1.94 8.24 5.39
CA PRO A 40 -3.01 7.45 4.79
C PRO A 40 -3.12 7.73 3.29
N GLY A 41 -3.70 6.78 2.53
CA GLY A 41 -4.06 6.97 1.12
C GLY A 41 -3.10 6.39 0.09
N TYR A 42 -1.93 5.89 0.50
CA TYR A 42 -0.91 5.31 -0.41
C TYR A 42 -1.14 3.84 -0.76
N GLY A 43 -2.11 3.19 -0.14
CA GLY A 43 -2.47 1.80 -0.42
C GLY A 43 -3.88 1.69 -0.96
N TRP A 44 -4.18 0.56 -1.58
CA TRP A 44 -5.55 0.26 -1.97
C TRP A 44 -6.46 0.13 -0.75
N THR A 45 -7.62 0.79 -0.83
CA THR A 45 -8.73 0.49 0.07
C THR A 45 -9.23 -0.94 -0.18
N TYR A 46 -9.86 -1.53 0.83
CA TYR A 46 -10.52 -2.84 0.67
C TYR A 46 -11.51 -2.88 -0.49
N ARG A 47 -12.21 -1.75 -0.74
CA ARG A 47 -13.12 -1.60 -1.88
C ARG A 47 -12.39 -1.67 -3.21
N GLN A 48 -11.28 -0.95 -3.38
CA GLN A 48 -10.46 -0.99 -4.60
C GLN A 48 -9.88 -2.39 -4.83
N ALA A 49 -9.39 -3.02 -3.77
CA ALA A 49 -8.91 -4.41 -3.86
C ALA A 49 -10.02 -5.39 -4.27
N GLY A 50 -11.24 -5.20 -3.76
CA GLY A 50 -12.42 -5.97 -4.17
C GLY A 50 -12.79 -5.75 -5.64
N GLN A 51 -12.83 -4.49 -6.09
CA GLN A 51 -13.11 -4.14 -7.49
C GLN A 51 -12.08 -4.75 -8.45
N PHE A 52 -10.80 -4.68 -8.11
CA PHE A 52 -9.75 -5.30 -8.91
C PHE A 52 -9.86 -6.83 -8.93
N ARG A 53 -10.16 -7.46 -7.79
CA ARG A 53 -10.39 -8.91 -7.71
C ARG A 53 -11.59 -9.35 -8.56
N ALA A 54 -12.67 -8.59 -8.57
CA ALA A 54 -13.82 -8.85 -9.43
C ALA A 54 -13.41 -8.75 -10.91
N ALA A 55 -12.80 -7.63 -11.30
CA ALA A 55 -12.35 -7.39 -12.69
C ALA A 55 -11.35 -8.45 -13.20
N THR A 56 -10.47 -8.96 -12.32
CA THR A 56 -9.49 -10.01 -12.70
C THR A 56 -10.09 -11.42 -12.71
N ARG A 57 -11.13 -11.69 -11.93
CA ARG A 57 -11.85 -12.97 -11.96
C ARG A 57 -12.56 -13.17 -13.30
N ASP A 58 -13.22 -12.14 -13.81
CA ASP A 58 -13.92 -12.18 -15.10
C ASP A 58 -12.93 -12.46 -16.25
N ARG A 59 -11.79 -11.76 -16.26
CA ARG A 59 -10.70 -11.99 -17.23
C ARG A 59 -10.12 -13.41 -17.19
N SER A 60 -10.16 -14.07 -16.03
CA SER A 60 -9.63 -15.44 -15.88
C SER A 60 -10.63 -16.50 -16.35
N ALA A 61 -11.93 -16.18 -16.38
CA ALA A 61 -12.96 -17.04 -16.95
C ALA A 61 -12.89 -17.05 -18.49
N GLU A 62 -12.63 -15.89 -19.10
CA GLU A 62 -12.50 -15.73 -20.56
C GLU A 62 -11.28 -16.44 -21.17
N ARG A 63 -10.24 -16.71 -20.37
CA ARG A 63 -8.98 -17.34 -20.82
C ARG A 63 -8.95 -18.86 -20.69
N ARG A 64 -10.02 -19.50 -20.20
CA ARG A 64 -10.10 -20.96 -20.16
C ARG A 64 -10.47 -21.48 -21.56
N PRO A 65 -9.64 -22.30 -22.23
CA PRO A 65 -10.06 -22.97 -23.45
C PRO A 65 -11.21 -23.93 -23.13
N ALA A 66 -12.14 -24.04 -24.07
CA ALA A 66 -13.31 -24.93 -24.03
C ALA A 66 -12.91 -26.40 -23.86
#